data_AF-A0A3M2S787-F1
#
_entry.id   AF-A0A3M2S787-F1
#
_cell.length_a   1.000
_cell.length_b   1.000
_cell.length_c   1.000
_cell.angle_alpha   90.00
_cell.angle_beta   90.00
_cell.angle_gamma   90.00
#
_symmetry.space_group_name_H-M   'P 1'
#
loop_
_entity.id
_entity.type
_entity.pdbx_description
1 polymer ?
#
loop_
_entity_poly.entity_id
_entity_poly.type
_entity_poly.pdbx_seq_one_letter_code
_entity_poly.pdbx_strand_id
1 'polypeptide(L)'
;MSFVIPSHLPVSMDTPLATVEYEVYAKALCTEREPVASKKIFKVERILGAESTKQLHTYNFNSTNITTTLCLNSVVRPIGTNSVQIRIDNITSCLAIGLEVWKLQKVTWKLEESVTVTLPNCPRHPTGQPSQQSETRIIGKKSLRHGWEEHPNESQPHITFSFDYNLNRVGSDAIYACDESAGPEVTHALLVELHLEKHFVLPESPWMTSPPRAETTLRMTRPVVLTDLVEPSVPPAYGGSSDSPPSYADVSY
;
A
#
# COMPACT_ATOMS: atom_id res chain seq x y z
N MET A 1 22.19 24.02 -22.00
CA MET A 1 22.66 22.70 -21.51
C MET A 1 21.43 21.87 -21.18
N SER A 2 21.35 20.64 -21.70
CA SER A 2 20.29 19.68 -21.41
C SER A 2 20.91 18.41 -20.84
N PHE A 3 20.20 17.74 -19.94
CA PHE A 3 20.61 16.46 -19.36
C PHE A 3 19.39 15.57 -19.23
N VAL A 4 19.53 14.29 -19.53
CA VAL A 4 18.47 13.29 -19.40
C VAL A 4 18.80 12.42 -18.19
N ILE A 5 17.86 12.33 -17.25
CA ILE A 5 18.03 11.50 -16.05
C ILE A 5 17.91 10.03 -16.47
N PRO A 6 18.94 9.19 -16.21
CA PRO A 6 18.86 7.77 -16.51
C PRO A 6 17.70 7.08 -15.77
N SER A 7 17.01 6.18 -16.46
CA SER A 7 15.82 5.50 -15.93
C SER A 7 16.07 4.59 -14.72
N HIS A 8 17.32 4.19 -14.48
CA HIS A 8 17.70 3.34 -13.36
C HIS A 8 17.96 4.12 -12.06
N LEU A 9 17.97 5.46 -12.12
CA LEU A 9 18.18 6.27 -10.93
C LEU A 9 16.87 6.42 -10.14
N PRO A 10 16.98 6.51 -8.80
CA PRO A 10 15.80 6.46 -7.95
C PRO A 10 14.91 7.69 -7.99
N VAL A 11 13.64 7.57 -7.62
CA VAL A 11 12.81 8.77 -7.42
C VAL A 11 13.30 9.58 -6.21
N SER A 12 13.02 10.88 -6.21
CA SER A 12 13.23 11.72 -5.02
C SER A 12 12.33 11.23 -3.89
N MET A 13 12.92 10.93 -2.74
CA MET A 13 12.22 10.44 -1.57
C MET A 13 12.92 10.87 -0.29
N ASP A 14 12.16 11.04 0.78
CA ASP A 14 12.67 11.28 2.12
C ASP A 14 12.09 10.22 3.06
N THR A 15 12.88 9.19 3.35
CA THR A 15 12.47 8.05 4.16
C THR A 15 13.22 8.07 5.50
N PRO A 16 12.73 7.35 6.53
CA PRO A 16 13.45 7.25 7.81
C PRO A 16 14.89 6.72 7.70
N LEU A 17 15.19 5.92 6.67
CA LEU A 17 16.49 5.27 6.48
C LEU A 17 17.40 6.00 5.48
N ALA A 18 16.82 6.75 4.54
CA ALA A 18 17.57 7.37 3.45
C ALA A 18 16.77 8.52 2.79
N THR A 19 17.51 9.52 2.33
CA THR A 19 16.98 10.63 1.53
C THR A 19 17.67 10.62 0.16
N VAL A 20 16.87 10.74 -0.91
CA VAL A 20 17.32 10.82 -2.29
C VAL A 20 16.96 12.20 -2.84
N GLU A 21 17.97 13.04 -3.06
CA GLU A 21 17.83 14.39 -3.61
C GLU A 21 18.62 14.55 -4.91
N TYR A 22 18.06 15.30 -5.85
CA TYR A 22 18.72 15.66 -7.10
C TYR A 22 19.05 17.13 -7.12
N GLU A 23 20.27 17.45 -7.54
CA GLU A 23 20.82 18.79 -7.46
C GLU A 23 21.50 19.19 -8.77
N VAL A 24 21.22 20.40 -9.23
CA VAL A 24 22.01 21.06 -10.27
C VAL A 24 22.97 22.02 -9.60
N TYR A 25 24.26 21.83 -9.85
CA TYR A 25 25.33 22.66 -9.35
C TYR A 25 25.96 23.46 -10.50
N ALA A 26 25.96 24.79 -10.39
CA ALA A 26 26.61 25.70 -11.32
C ALA A 26 27.75 26.41 -10.60
N LYS A 27 28.96 26.37 -11.16
CA LYS A 27 30.16 27.03 -10.63
C LYS A 27 30.76 27.96 -11.67
N ALA A 28 30.81 29.25 -11.36
CA ALA A 28 31.52 30.24 -12.13
C ALA A 28 32.94 30.41 -11.58
N LEU A 29 33.95 30.16 -12.40
CA LEU A 29 35.35 30.42 -12.07
C LEU A 29 35.65 31.90 -12.35
N CYS A 30 36.16 32.61 -11.36
CA CYS A 30 36.58 34.01 -11.50
C CYS A 30 38.11 34.08 -11.49
N THR A 31 38.68 34.95 -12.34
CA THR A 31 40.14 35.04 -12.53
C THR A 31 40.86 35.61 -11.31
N GLU A 32 40.19 36.48 -10.54
CA GLU A 32 40.79 37.20 -9.39
C GLU A 32 39.99 37.04 -8.09
N ARG A 33 38.93 36.22 -8.09
CA ARG A 33 38.05 36.01 -6.94
C ARG A 33 37.77 34.54 -6.74
N GLU A 34 37.32 34.20 -5.53
CA GLU A 34 36.84 32.86 -5.25
C GLU A 34 35.68 32.49 -6.19
N PRO A 35 35.62 31.23 -6.66
CA PRO A 35 34.53 30.77 -7.51
C PRO A 35 33.16 30.97 -6.86
N VAL A 36 32.20 31.48 -7.64
CA VAL A 36 30.81 31.61 -7.19
C VAL A 36 30.05 30.34 -7.57
N ALA A 37 29.37 29.74 -6.60
CA ALA A 37 28.57 28.55 -6.81
C ALA A 37 27.08 28.81 -6.55
N SER A 38 26.23 28.20 -7.36
CA SER A 38 24.78 28.15 -7.18
C SER A 38 24.32 26.70 -7.21
N LYS A 39 23.41 26.35 -6.29
CA LYS A 39 22.83 25.02 -6.16
C LYS A 39 21.31 25.13 -6.24
N LYS A 40 20.68 24.24 -7.01
CA LYS A 40 19.23 24.12 -7.09
C LYS A 40 18.82 22.65 -6.95
N ILE A 41 17.95 22.37 -5.99
CA ILE A 41 17.34 21.05 -5.79
C ILE A 41 16.11 20.94 -6.68
N PHE A 42 15.84 19.76 -7.22
CA PHE A 42 14.62 19.46 -7.96
C PHE A 42 14.10 18.06 -7.62
N LYS A 43 12.78 17.90 -7.70
CA LYS A 43 12.09 16.64 -7.38
C LYS A 43 12.01 15.77 -8.63
N VAL A 44 12.47 14.53 -8.52
CA VAL A 44 12.31 13.50 -9.55
C VAL A 44 11.18 12.57 -9.13
N GLU A 45 10.17 12.43 -9.97
CA GLU A 45 9.01 11.56 -9.73
C GLU A 45 8.87 10.56 -10.87
N ARG A 46 8.29 9.39 -10.58
CA ARG A 46 7.96 8.37 -11.59
C ARG A 46 6.48 8.06 -11.53
N ILE A 47 5.89 7.87 -12.71
CA ILE A 47 4.52 7.36 -12.83
C ILE A 47 4.58 5.84 -12.82
N LEU A 48 3.83 5.22 -11.91
CA LEU A 48 3.70 3.77 -11.87
C LEU A 48 2.46 3.37 -12.66
N GLY A 49 2.66 2.57 -13.71
CA GLY A 49 1.56 1.93 -14.42
C GLY A 49 0.97 0.82 -13.56
N ALA A 50 -0.08 1.13 -12.81
CA ALA A 50 -0.78 0.14 -11.99
C ALA A 50 -2.25 0.06 -12.38
N GLU A 51 -2.72 -1.15 -12.71
CA GLU A 51 -4.12 -1.39 -13.03
C GLU A 51 -4.99 -1.22 -11.78
N SER A 52 -5.95 -0.29 -11.84
CA SER A 52 -6.85 0.00 -10.72
C SER A 52 -8.13 -0.85 -10.75
N THR A 53 -8.01 -2.13 -11.09
CA THR A 53 -9.15 -3.05 -11.17
C THR A 53 -9.42 -3.68 -9.80
N LYS A 54 -10.70 -3.80 -9.42
CA LYS A 54 -11.09 -4.50 -8.19
C LYS A 54 -10.71 -5.98 -8.30
N GLN A 55 -9.95 -6.47 -7.34
CA GLN A 55 -9.54 -7.86 -7.25
C GLN A 55 -10.23 -8.54 -6.08
N LEU A 56 -10.60 -9.81 -6.28
CA LEU A 56 -11.19 -10.67 -5.27
C LEU A 56 -10.12 -11.57 -4.66
N HIS A 57 -10.11 -11.66 -3.34
CA HIS A 57 -9.11 -12.40 -2.59
C HIS A 57 -9.77 -13.21 -1.48
N THR A 58 -9.56 -14.53 -1.49
CA THR A 58 -10.15 -15.44 -0.50
C THR A 58 -9.09 -15.96 0.47
N TYR A 59 -9.45 -15.98 1.75
CA TYR A 59 -8.66 -16.50 2.85
C TYR A 59 -9.45 -17.61 3.55
N ASN A 60 -8.83 -18.78 3.71
CA ASN A 60 -9.42 -19.91 4.41
C ASN A 60 -8.72 -20.09 5.75
N PHE A 61 -9.46 -19.97 6.85
CA PHE A 61 -8.95 -20.08 8.21
C PHE A 61 -9.24 -21.46 8.77
N ASN A 62 -8.33 -22.41 8.52
CA ASN A 62 -8.50 -23.83 8.86
C ASN A 62 -8.84 -24.08 10.34
N SER A 63 -8.36 -23.23 11.27
CA SER A 63 -8.63 -23.38 12.71
C SER A 63 -10.10 -23.11 13.09
N THR A 64 -10.83 -22.36 12.26
CA THR A 64 -12.22 -21.95 12.52
C THR A 64 -13.18 -22.41 11.44
N ASN A 65 -12.67 -22.94 10.32
CA ASN A 65 -13.39 -23.21 9.07
C ASN A 65 -14.09 -22.00 8.45
N ILE A 66 -13.72 -20.79 8.89
CA ILE A 66 -14.21 -19.54 8.33
C ILE A 66 -13.49 -19.26 7.01
N THR A 67 -14.27 -18.86 6.01
CA THR A 67 -13.74 -18.34 4.75
C THR A 67 -14.04 -16.86 4.70
N THR A 68 -13.03 -16.04 4.40
CA THR A 68 -13.20 -14.60 4.23
C THR A 68 -12.80 -14.19 2.84
N THR A 69 -13.68 -13.44 2.19
CA THR A 69 -13.47 -12.91 0.85
C THR A 69 -13.37 -11.39 0.94
N LEU A 70 -12.31 -10.85 0.36
CA LEU A 70 -11.96 -9.43 0.38
C LEU A 70 -11.86 -8.91 -1.05
N CYS A 71 -12.54 -7.81 -1.33
CA CYS A 71 -12.58 -7.15 -2.62
C CYS A 71 -12.06 -5.72 -2.50
N LEU A 72 -10.94 -5.42 -3.15
CA LEU A 72 -10.29 -4.10 -3.12
C LEU A 72 -9.53 -3.81 -4.40
N ASN A 73 -9.16 -2.54 -4.60
CA ASN A 73 -8.21 -2.15 -5.62
C ASN A 73 -6.79 -2.25 -5.04
N SER A 74 -5.90 -2.93 -5.75
CA SER A 74 -4.49 -3.03 -5.32
C SER A 74 -3.78 -1.68 -5.34
N VAL A 75 -4.30 -0.71 -6.11
CA VAL A 75 -3.82 0.67 -6.16
C VAL A 75 -4.52 1.51 -5.09
N VAL A 76 -3.71 2.12 -4.22
CA VAL A 76 -4.15 3.02 -3.15
C VAL A 76 -3.81 4.45 -3.55
N ARG A 77 -4.80 5.34 -3.51
CA ARG A 77 -4.63 6.78 -3.74
C ARG A 77 -4.47 7.51 -2.41
N PRO A 78 -3.36 8.20 -2.16
CA PRO A 78 -3.16 8.94 -0.91
C PRO A 78 -4.24 9.98 -0.59
N ILE A 79 -4.71 10.71 -1.60
CA ILE A 79 -5.69 11.80 -1.42
C ILE A 79 -7.13 11.33 -1.68
N GLY A 80 -7.31 10.16 -2.32
CA GLY A 80 -8.61 9.60 -2.68
C GLY A 80 -9.25 8.73 -1.59
N THR A 81 -10.47 8.27 -1.85
CA THR A 81 -11.15 7.26 -1.01
C THR A 81 -10.79 5.86 -1.48
N ASN A 82 -10.14 5.08 -0.62
CA ASN A 82 -9.88 3.67 -0.88
C ASN A 82 -10.83 2.84 -0.02
N SER A 83 -11.54 1.90 -0.63
CA SER A 83 -12.56 1.10 0.04
C SER A 83 -12.27 -0.38 -0.09
N VAL A 84 -12.52 -1.14 0.97
CA VAL A 84 -12.54 -2.61 0.95
C VAL A 84 -13.95 -3.09 1.20
N GLN A 85 -14.37 -4.12 0.45
CA GLN A 85 -15.56 -4.91 0.75
C GLN A 85 -15.14 -6.28 1.27
N ILE A 86 -15.77 -6.74 2.35
CA ILE A 86 -15.46 -8.01 2.99
C ILE A 86 -16.74 -8.82 3.17
N ARG A 87 -16.64 -10.12 2.88
CA ARG A 87 -17.64 -11.15 3.16
C ARG A 87 -17.00 -12.25 3.99
N ILE A 88 -17.65 -12.62 5.09
CA ILE A 88 -17.23 -13.72 5.96
C ILE A 88 -18.28 -14.83 5.86
N ASP A 89 -17.88 -15.97 5.33
CA ASP A 89 -18.72 -17.16 5.14
C ASP A 89 -18.42 -18.22 6.21
N ASN A 90 -19.32 -19.20 6.32
CA ASN A 90 -19.24 -20.32 7.28
C ASN A 90 -19.19 -19.85 8.74
N ILE A 91 -19.99 -18.82 9.06
CA ILE A 91 -20.07 -18.28 10.42
C ILE A 91 -20.89 -19.17 11.37
N THR A 92 -21.58 -20.18 10.85
CA THR A 92 -22.44 -21.07 11.64
C THR A 92 -22.03 -22.53 11.52
N SER A 93 -22.15 -23.29 12.60
CA SER A 93 -21.98 -24.75 12.62
C SER A 93 -23.13 -25.42 13.38
N CYS A 94 -23.81 -26.37 12.74
CA CYS A 94 -24.91 -27.11 13.34
C CYS A 94 -24.38 -28.19 14.29
N LEU A 95 -24.88 -28.20 15.52
CA LEU A 95 -24.64 -29.25 16.51
C LEU A 95 -25.94 -30.01 16.82
N ALA A 96 -25.82 -31.16 17.48
CA ALA A 96 -26.98 -32.01 17.82
C ALA A 96 -28.06 -31.30 18.66
N ILE A 97 -27.67 -30.32 19.48
CA ILE A 97 -28.56 -29.63 20.43
C ILE A 97 -28.75 -28.14 20.15
N GLY A 98 -28.17 -27.61 19.06
CA GLY A 98 -28.27 -26.19 18.73
C GLY A 98 -27.27 -25.73 17.68
N LEU A 99 -27.06 -24.42 17.61
CA LEU A 99 -26.23 -23.78 16.60
C LEU A 99 -25.05 -23.07 17.27
N GLU A 100 -23.84 -23.30 16.76
CA GLU A 100 -22.71 -22.44 17.07
C GLU A 100 -22.63 -21.32 16.03
N VAL A 101 -22.47 -20.08 16.50
CA VAL A 101 -22.44 -18.89 15.65
C VAL A 101 -21.22 -18.05 16.00
N TRP A 102 -20.45 -17.68 14.99
CA TRP A 102 -19.41 -16.68 15.08
C TRP A 102 -20.01 -15.30 14.88
N LYS A 103 -19.81 -14.42 15.86
CA LYS A 103 -20.20 -13.00 15.79
C LYS A 103 -18.97 -12.13 15.64
N LEU A 104 -19.03 -11.18 14.72
CA LEU A 104 -17.97 -10.18 14.55
C LEU A 104 -18.11 -9.13 15.65
N GLN A 105 -17.03 -8.83 16.37
CA GLN A 105 -17.03 -7.88 17.49
C GLN A 105 -16.27 -6.60 17.18
N LYS A 106 -15.19 -6.74 16.40
CA LYS A 106 -14.31 -5.63 16.08
C LYS A 106 -13.54 -5.94 14.81
N VAL A 107 -13.41 -4.93 13.97
CA VAL A 107 -12.49 -4.92 12.84
C VAL A 107 -11.41 -3.90 13.12
N THR A 108 -10.15 -4.25 12.86
CA THR A 108 -9.03 -3.32 12.80
C THR A 108 -8.41 -3.40 11.43
N TRP A 109 -7.96 -2.25 10.92
CA TRP A 109 -7.08 -2.24 9.76
C TRP A 109 -5.88 -1.34 10.03
N LYS A 110 -4.76 -1.71 9.40
CA LYS A 110 -3.51 -0.93 9.38
C LYS A 110 -2.99 -0.91 7.95
N LEU A 111 -2.54 0.26 7.52
CA LEU A 111 -1.74 0.42 6.32
C LEU A 111 -0.30 0.60 6.77
N GLU A 112 0.54 -0.34 6.40
CA GLU A 112 1.96 -0.39 6.74
C GLU A 112 2.80 0.04 5.54
N GLU A 113 3.87 0.76 5.81
CA GLU A 113 4.93 1.12 4.87
C GLU A 113 6.22 0.50 5.37
N SER A 114 6.90 -0.25 4.52
CA SER A 114 8.19 -0.85 4.80
C SER A 114 9.21 -0.26 3.84
N VAL A 115 10.26 0.33 4.41
CA VAL A 115 11.41 0.86 3.68
C VAL A 115 12.58 -0.08 3.89
N THR A 116 13.22 -0.49 2.80
CA THR A 116 14.37 -1.38 2.82
C THR A 116 15.51 -0.74 2.05
N VAL A 117 16.67 -0.60 2.69
CA VAL A 117 17.89 -0.04 2.08
C VAL A 117 18.97 -1.10 2.07
N THR A 118 19.53 -1.36 0.89
CA THR A 118 20.70 -2.23 0.75
C THR A 118 21.96 -1.36 0.76
N LEU A 119 22.79 -1.49 1.79
CA LEU A 119 24.04 -0.76 1.89
C LEU A 119 25.15 -1.50 1.13
N PRO A 120 25.87 -0.84 0.22
CA PRO A 120 27.00 -1.46 -0.45
C PRO A 120 28.11 -1.74 0.54
N ASN A 121 28.88 -2.79 0.28
CA ASN A 121 30.10 -3.06 1.02
C ASN A 121 31.02 -1.84 0.96
N CYS A 122 31.58 -1.46 2.10
CA CYS A 122 32.54 -0.37 2.09
C CYS A 122 33.81 -0.80 1.34
N PRO A 123 34.54 0.14 0.68
CA PRO A 123 35.75 -0.19 -0.08
C PRO A 123 36.83 -0.90 0.77
N ARG A 124 36.78 -0.75 2.09
CA ARG A 124 37.69 -1.41 3.04
C ARG A 124 37.29 -2.85 3.37
N HIS A 125 36.04 -3.25 3.12
CA HIS A 125 35.53 -4.59 3.38
C HIS A 125 34.72 -5.13 2.17
N PRO A 126 35.36 -5.29 0.99
CA PRO A 126 34.67 -5.60 -0.26
C PRO A 126 34.01 -7.00 -0.28
N THR A 127 34.47 -7.92 0.57
CA THR A 127 34.04 -9.32 0.64
C THR A 127 32.93 -9.58 1.66
N GLY A 128 32.39 -8.54 2.31
CA GLY A 128 31.23 -8.69 3.19
C GLY A 128 29.97 -9.10 2.42
N GLN A 129 28.99 -9.70 3.10
CA GLN A 129 27.65 -9.71 2.54
C GLN A 129 27.08 -8.29 2.63
N PRO A 130 26.39 -7.79 1.58
CA PRO A 130 25.74 -6.49 1.64
C PRO A 130 24.75 -6.49 2.81
N SER A 131 24.83 -5.47 3.66
CA SER A 131 23.92 -5.34 4.79
C SER A 131 22.63 -4.69 4.34
N GLN A 132 21.50 -5.25 4.79
CA GLN A 132 20.18 -4.71 4.52
C GLN A 132 19.63 -4.12 5.82
N GLN A 133 19.16 -2.88 5.76
CA GLN A 133 18.40 -2.24 6.83
C GLN A 133 16.95 -2.12 6.40
N SER A 134 16.03 -2.41 7.30
CA SER A 134 14.60 -2.26 7.06
C SER A 134 13.91 -1.57 8.23
N GLU A 135 12.92 -0.75 7.90
CA GLU A 135 12.06 -0.08 8.87
C GLU A 135 10.62 -0.12 8.39
N THR A 136 9.72 -0.55 9.27
CA THR A 136 8.27 -0.59 9.00
C THR A 136 7.55 0.39 9.89
N ARG A 137 6.70 1.24 9.31
CA ARG A 137 5.86 2.20 10.03
C ARG A 137 4.40 2.08 9.62
N ILE A 138 3.50 2.43 10.55
CA ILE A 138 2.06 2.46 10.29
C ILE A 138 1.69 3.84 9.76
N ILE A 139 1.29 3.91 8.49
CA ILE A 139 0.90 5.14 7.81
C ILE A 139 -0.62 5.38 7.83
N GLY A 140 -1.42 4.39 8.22
CA GLY A 140 -2.86 4.52 8.42
C GLY A 140 -3.39 3.46 9.36
N LYS A 141 -4.37 3.78 10.21
CA LYS A 141 -5.04 2.77 11.05
C LYS A 141 -6.43 3.21 11.48
N LYS A 142 -7.35 2.26 11.64
CA LYS A 142 -8.66 2.50 12.27
C LYS A 142 -9.19 1.22 12.90
N SER A 143 -10.10 1.38 13.86
CA SER A 143 -10.89 0.30 14.41
C SER A 143 -12.38 0.60 14.29
N LEU A 144 -13.14 -0.41 13.93
CA LEU A 144 -14.59 -0.39 13.78
C LEU A 144 -15.19 -1.39 14.76
N ARG A 145 -16.28 -1.00 15.41
CA ARG A 145 -17.06 -1.85 16.34
C ARG A 145 -18.50 -2.05 15.89
N HIS A 146 -18.84 -1.54 14.71
CA HIS A 146 -20.14 -1.63 14.07
C HIS A 146 -19.97 -1.39 12.56
N GLY A 147 -21.06 -1.55 11.80
CA GLY A 147 -21.08 -1.31 10.34
C GLY A 147 -21.03 -2.58 9.50
N TRP A 148 -21.29 -3.74 10.10
CA TRP A 148 -21.51 -5.00 9.40
C TRP A 148 -22.96 -5.43 9.45
N GLU A 149 -23.35 -6.13 8.40
CA GLU A 149 -24.66 -6.75 8.24
C GLU A 149 -24.48 -8.26 8.42
N GLU A 150 -25.27 -8.85 9.31
CA GLU A 150 -25.32 -10.28 9.51
C GLU A 150 -26.52 -10.83 8.73
N HIS A 151 -26.30 -11.87 7.93
CA HIS A 151 -27.33 -12.52 7.11
C HIS A 151 -27.57 -13.95 7.61
N PRO A 152 -28.17 -14.13 8.81
CA PRO A 152 -28.29 -15.45 9.44
C PRO A 152 -29.35 -16.36 8.79
N ASN A 153 -30.29 -15.78 8.05
CA ASN A 153 -31.45 -16.49 7.49
C ASN A 153 -31.23 -16.98 6.05
N GLU A 154 -30.07 -16.71 5.46
CA GLU A 154 -29.74 -17.20 4.13
C GLU A 154 -29.32 -18.68 4.15
N SER A 155 -29.40 -19.34 2.98
CA SER A 155 -28.97 -20.73 2.83
C SER A 155 -27.51 -20.95 3.27
N GLN A 156 -26.68 -19.91 3.15
CA GLN A 156 -25.34 -19.85 3.71
C GLN A 156 -25.21 -18.60 4.59
N PRO A 157 -25.32 -18.75 5.91
CA PRO A 157 -25.15 -17.65 6.84
C PRO A 157 -23.78 -17.00 6.70
N HIS A 158 -23.78 -15.68 6.62
CA HIS A 158 -22.57 -14.91 6.35
C HIS A 158 -22.67 -13.47 6.90
N ILE A 159 -21.52 -12.79 6.98
CA ILE A 159 -21.42 -11.38 7.40
C ILE A 159 -20.85 -10.58 6.24
N THR A 160 -21.41 -9.42 5.95
CA THR A 160 -20.88 -8.48 4.95
C THR A 160 -20.63 -7.10 5.55
N PHE A 161 -19.55 -6.46 5.14
CA PHE A 161 -19.29 -5.06 5.47
C PHE A 161 -18.30 -4.43 4.50
N SER A 162 -18.22 -3.11 4.56
CA SER A 162 -17.20 -2.34 3.86
C SER A 162 -16.61 -1.28 4.77
N PHE A 163 -15.39 -0.86 4.47
CA PHE A 163 -14.79 0.29 5.12
C PHE A 163 -13.85 1.02 4.18
N ASP A 164 -13.73 2.32 4.44
CA ASP A 164 -12.72 3.14 3.81
C ASP A 164 -11.43 3.15 4.63
N TYR A 165 -10.30 3.17 3.94
CA TYR A 165 -8.97 3.26 4.51
C TYR A 165 -8.15 4.32 3.77
N ASN A 166 -7.48 5.18 4.54
CA ASN A 166 -6.70 6.30 4.03
C ASN A 166 -5.45 6.48 4.89
N LEU A 167 -4.49 7.26 4.38
CA LEU A 167 -3.32 7.66 5.14
C LEU A 167 -3.73 8.59 6.29
N ASN A 168 -3.00 8.48 7.41
CA ASN A 168 -3.04 9.46 8.48
C ASN A 168 -2.35 10.73 7.97
N ARG A 169 -3.13 11.78 7.67
CA ARG A 169 -2.63 13.04 7.06
C ARG A 169 -1.76 13.92 7.96
N VAL A 170 -1.03 13.37 8.93
CA VAL A 170 -0.25 14.17 9.88
C VAL A 170 1.22 14.22 9.45
N GLY A 171 1.57 15.29 8.71
CA GLY A 171 2.92 15.86 8.70
C GLY A 171 3.99 15.22 7.79
N SER A 172 3.65 14.22 6.97
CA SER A 172 4.57 13.61 5.99
C SER A 172 3.87 13.56 4.64
N ASP A 173 4.56 14.01 3.59
CA ASP A 173 4.18 13.66 2.22
C ASP A 173 4.16 12.14 2.09
N ALA A 174 3.22 11.61 1.31
CA ALA A 174 3.14 10.18 1.04
C ALA A 174 4.40 9.74 0.29
N ILE A 175 5.04 8.67 0.77
CA ILE A 175 6.16 8.05 0.05
C ILE A 175 5.55 6.97 -0.83
N TYR A 176 5.70 7.12 -2.14
CA TYR A 176 5.13 6.18 -3.10
C TYR A 176 5.90 4.87 -3.14
N ALA A 177 5.22 3.80 -3.55
CA ALA A 177 5.85 2.52 -3.75
C ALA A 177 7.01 2.66 -4.75
N CYS A 178 8.14 2.03 -4.46
CA CYS A 178 9.30 2.06 -5.34
C CYS A 178 10.05 0.74 -5.25
N ASP A 179 10.19 0.05 -6.38
CA ASP A 179 11.03 -1.14 -6.53
C ASP A 179 12.17 -0.76 -7.47
N GLU A 180 13.29 -0.33 -6.89
CA GLU A 180 14.45 0.13 -7.64
C GLU A 180 15.71 -0.58 -7.16
N SER A 181 16.43 -1.18 -8.11
CA SER A 181 17.67 -1.92 -7.86
C SER A 181 18.85 -1.05 -7.37
N ALA A 182 18.70 0.28 -7.41
CA ALA A 182 19.77 1.24 -7.11
C ALA A 182 19.42 2.22 -5.96
N GLY A 183 18.32 2.00 -5.22
CA GLY A 183 17.86 2.91 -4.18
C GLY A 183 17.10 2.23 -3.04
N PRO A 184 16.51 3.00 -2.12
CA PRO A 184 15.59 2.48 -1.10
C PRO A 184 14.36 1.85 -1.76
N GLU A 185 14.01 0.64 -1.36
CA GLU A 185 12.78 -0.02 -1.73
C GLU A 185 11.67 0.38 -0.76
N VAL A 186 10.53 0.81 -1.30
CA VAL A 186 9.36 1.21 -0.50
C VAL A 186 8.18 0.34 -0.89
N THR A 187 7.64 -0.40 0.08
CA THR A 187 6.49 -1.29 -0.12
C THR A 187 5.38 -0.98 0.87
N HIS A 188 4.13 -1.24 0.48
CA HIS A 188 2.96 -1.02 1.32
C HIS A 188 2.11 -2.27 1.46
N ALA A 189 1.50 -2.44 2.63
CA ALA A 189 0.60 -3.56 2.89
C ALA A 189 -0.62 -3.12 3.70
N LEU A 190 -1.80 -3.59 3.29
CA LEU A 190 -3.02 -3.50 4.07
C LEU A 190 -3.16 -4.75 4.94
N LEU A 191 -3.11 -4.56 6.25
CA LEU A 191 -3.42 -5.56 7.26
C LEU A 191 -4.84 -5.35 7.76
N VAL A 192 -5.65 -6.41 7.76
CA VAL A 192 -7.01 -6.43 8.33
C VAL A 192 -7.08 -7.52 9.39
N GLU A 193 -7.53 -7.17 10.59
CA GLU A 193 -7.80 -8.13 11.66
C GLU A 193 -9.31 -8.14 12.00
N LEU A 194 -9.89 -9.33 12.04
CA LEU A 194 -11.27 -9.58 12.41
C LEU A 194 -11.28 -10.25 13.77
N HIS A 195 -11.87 -9.62 14.77
CA HIS A 195 -12.05 -10.21 16.09
C HIS A 195 -13.46 -10.81 16.18
N LEU A 196 -13.54 -12.12 16.35
CA LEU A 196 -14.81 -12.84 16.43
C LEU A 196 -14.96 -13.55 17.77
N GLU A 197 -16.20 -13.61 18.22
CA GLU A 197 -16.64 -14.37 19.39
C GLU A 197 -17.53 -15.53 18.95
N LYS A 198 -17.30 -16.70 19.55
CA LYS A 198 -18.12 -17.88 19.33
C LYS A 198 -19.22 -17.95 20.37
N HIS A 199 -20.46 -18.02 19.91
CA HIS A 199 -21.64 -18.16 20.74
C HIS A 199 -22.37 -19.46 20.45
N PHE A 200 -23.19 -19.89 21.40
CA PHE A 200 -24.12 -20.99 21.24
C PHE A 200 -25.55 -20.46 21.32
N VAL A 201 -26.40 -20.93 20.41
CA VAL A 201 -27.78 -20.51 20.26
C VAL A 201 -28.67 -21.76 20.22
N LEU A 202 -29.70 -21.78 21.05
CA LEU A 202 -30.72 -22.83 21.06
C LEU A 202 -31.79 -22.53 20.00
N PRO A 203 -32.29 -23.53 19.26
CA PRO A 203 -33.34 -23.33 18.25
C PRO A 203 -34.62 -22.71 18.84
N GLU A 204 -34.91 -23.03 20.10
CA GLU A 204 -36.11 -22.60 20.83
C GLU A 204 -36.02 -21.14 21.33
N SER A 205 -34.82 -20.54 21.31
CA SER A 205 -34.58 -19.18 21.78
C SER A 205 -33.44 -18.50 21.00
N PRO A 206 -33.65 -18.22 19.71
CA PRO A 206 -32.61 -17.67 18.84
C PRO A 206 -32.12 -16.28 19.26
N TRP A 207 -32.94 -15.54 20.01
CA TRP A 207 -32.64 -14.21 20.55
C TRP A 207 -31.73 -14.27 21.80
N MET A 208 -31.68 -15.41 22.47
CA MET A 208 -30.96 -15.56 23.74
C MET A 208 -29.60 -16.17 23.47
N THR A 209 -28.64 -15.30 23.15
CA THR A 209 -27.26 -15.73 22.87
C THR A 209 -26.56 -16.08 24.19
N SER A 210 -25.91 -17.25 24.27
CA SER A 210 -25.09 -17.58 25.43
C SER A 210 -23.93 -16.59 25.61
N PRO A 211 -23.32 -16.50 26.80
CA PRO A 211 -22.00 -15.88 26.94
C PRO A 211 -20.99 -16.45 25.92
N PRO A 212 -19.98 -15.66 25.51
CA PRO A 212 -18.95 -16.13 24.57
C PRO A 212 -18.29 -17.40 25.09
N ARG A 213 -18.19 -18.42 24.24
CA ARG A 213 -17.50 -19.69 24.55
C ARG A 213 -16.03 -19.64 24.14
N ALA A 214 -15.69 -18.83 23.14
CA ALA A 214 -14.33 -18.66 22.64
C ALA A 214 -14.19 -17.34 21.90
N GLU A 215 -12.96 -16.83 21.80
CA GLU A 215 -12.61 -15.65 21.01
C GLU A 215 -11.49 -16.01 20.04
N THR A 216 -11.49 -15.39 18.86
CA THR A 216 -10.43 -15.57 17.88
C THR A 216 -10.17 -14.29 17.10
N THR A 217 -8.96 -14.17 16.55
CA THR A 217 -8.58 -13.06 15.68
C THR A 217 -8.09 -13.61 14.35
N LEU A 218 -8.81 -13.32 13.28
CA LEU A 218 -8.43 -13.69 11.92
C LEU A 218 -7.65 -12.54 11.29
N ARG A 219 -6.45 -12.82 10.76
CA ARG A 219 -5.56 -11.81 10.17
C ARG A 219 -5.41 -12.04 8.67
N MET A 220 -5.55 -10.96 7.90
CA MET A 220 -5.37 -10.94 6.45
C MET A 220 -4.38 -9.83 6.10
N THR A 221 -3.37 -10.15 5.30
CA THR A 221 -2.40 -9.16 4.78
C THR A 221 -2.45 -9.16 3.26
N ARG A 222 -2.58 -7.97 2.65
CA ARG A 222 -2.47 -7.78 1.20
C ARG A 222 -1.44 -6.72 0.86
N PRO A 223 -0.47 -7.01 -0.04
CA PRO A 223 0.33 -5.97 -0.66
C PRO A 223 -0.57 -4.99 -1.41
N VAL A 224 -0.25 -3.71 -1.32
CA VAL A 224 -0.92 -2.63 -2.06
C VAL A 224 0.12 -1.68 -2.62
N VAL A 225 -0.24 -0.98 -3.70
CA VAL A 225 0.63 -0.02 -4.39
C VAL A 225 0.11 1.38 -4.11
N LEU A 226 0.85 2.15 -3.31
CA LEU A 226 0.53 3.56 -3.07
C LEU A 226 1.09 4.42 -4.21
N THR A 227 0.21 5.05 -4.99
CA THR A 227 0.58 5.95 -6.10
C THR A 227 -0.51 7.00 -6.34
N ASP A 228 -0.10 8.24 -6.62
CA ASP A 228 -0.99 9.34 -7.04
C ASP A 228 -1.18 9.39 -8.57
N LEU A 229 -0.29 8.74 -9.34
CA LEU A 229 -0.20 8.88 -10.79
C LEU A 229 -0.61 7.57 -11.46
N VAL A 230 -1.74 7.61 -12.18
CA VAL A 230 -2.10 6.63 -13.22
C VAL A 230 -2.21 7.45 -14.50
N GLU A 231 -1.28 7.33 -15.44
CA GLU A 231 -1.51 7.94 -16.76
C GLU A 231 -2.75 7.29 -17.41
N PRO A 232 -3.56 8.06 -18.15
CA PRO A 232 -4.61 7.49 -18.97
C PRO A 232 -4.00 6.46 -19.92
N SER A 233 -4.65 5.30 -20.04
CA SER A 233 -4.40 4.38 -21.13
C SER A 233 -4.40 5.15 -22.45
N VAL A 234 -3.29 5.06 -23.19
CA VAL A 234 -2.98 5.67 -24.50
C VAL A 234 -2.18 6.99 -24.40
N PRO A 235 -0.86 6.99 -24.69
CA PRO A 235 -0.16 8.24 -25.00
C PRO A 235 -0.88 8.90 -26.18
N PRO A 236 -0.98 10.25 -26.26
CA PRO A 236 -1.57 10.89 -27.43
C PRO A 236 -0.88 10.30 -28.67
N ALA A 237 -1.66 9.62 -29.50
CA ALA A 237 -1.14 9.15 -30.76
C ALA A 237 -0.67 10.41 -31.49
N TYR A 238 0.65 10.54 -31.69
CA TYR A 238 1.19 11.44 -32.70
C TYR A 238 0.84 10.83 -34.07
N GLY A 239 -0.46 10.72 -34.34
CA GLY A 239 -1.03 10.35 -35.61
C GLY A 239 -1.11 11.59 -36.48
N GLY A 240 0.02 11.95 -37.10
CA GLY A 240 0.01 12.66 -38.38
C GLY A 240 -0.02 14.19 -38.35
N SER A 241 0.59 14.88 -37.39
CA SER A 241 1.04 16.27 -37.62
C SER A 241 2.50 16.27 -38.08
N SER A 242 2.77 16.89 -39.23
CA SER A 242 4.09 16.95 -39.89
C SER A 242 5.18 17.72 -39.13
N ASP A 243 4.86 18.27 -37.97
CA ASP A 243 5.76 19.11 -37.20
C ASP A 243 6.59 18.24 -36.26
N SER A 244 7.64 17.64 -36.81
CA SER A 244 8.79 17.20 -36.03
C SER A 244 9.20 18.35 -35.07
N PRO A 245 9.61 18.06 -33.81
CA PRO A 245 10.15 19.10 -32.95
C PRO A 245 11.32 19.81 -33.65
N PRO A 246 11.48 21.13 -33.49
CA PRO A 246 12.48 21.89 -34.22
C PRO A 246 13.87 21.28 -33.98
N SER A 247 14.57 20.97 -35.07
CA SER A 247 15.96 20.55 -35.03
C SER A 247 16.76 21.67 -34.38
N TYR A 248 17.41 21.38 -33.26
CA TYR A 248 18.39 22.28 -32.69
C TYR A 248 19.57 22.31 -33.66
N ALA A 249 19.69 23.41 -34.40
CA ALA A 249 20.89 23.70 -35.16
C ALA A 249 22.06 23.77 -34.19
N ASP A 250 23.12 23.00 -34.49
CA ASP A 250 24.42 23.16 -33.86
C ASP A 250 24.86 24.62 -34.03
N VAL A 251 24.90 25.35 -32.91
CA VAL A 251 25.51 26.67 -32.90
C VAL A 251 26.99 26.45 -32.61
N SER A 252 27.75 26.27 -33.68
CA SER A 252 29.21 26.33 -33.65
C SER A 252 29.65 27.78 -33.42
N TYR A 253 30.30 28.02 -32.28
CA TYR A 253 31.33 29.06 -32.11
C TYR A 253 32.35 28.59 -31.07
#